data_AF-A0A7Y8LRK4-F1
#
_entry.id   AF-A0A7Y8LRK4-F1
#
_cell.length_a   1.000
_cell.length_b   1.000
_cell.length_c   1.000
_cell.angle_alpha   90.00
_cell.angle_beta   90.00
_cell.angle_gamma   90.00
#
_symmetry.space_group_name_H-M   'P 1'
#
loop_
_entity.id
_entity.type
_entity.pdbx_description
1 polymer ?
#
loop_
_entity_poly.entity_id
_entity_poly.type
_entity_poly.pdbx_seq_one_letter_code
_entity_poly.pdbx_strand_id
1 'polypeptide(L)'
;MLAWLWLVPVLPLAGALLLLATAQRNSHRTTSAIGVGSVGLSLLVALAALAQFWATGRTPFTQTLFRWIAAGDLSIDWALRLDALSAVMVFFVTLVGFLIHVYSIGYMHGESA
;
A
#
# COMPACT_ATOMS: atom_id res chain seq x y z
N MET A 1 14.12 3.01 5.88
CA MET A 1 12.68 2.87 5.59
C MET A 1 12.36 3.05 4.10
N LEU A 2 13.06 3.91 3.37
CA LEU A 2 12.87 4.09 1.92
C LEU A 2 13.02 2.78 1.09
N ALA A 3 13.88 1.85 1.51
CA ALA A 3 13.99 0.52 0.87
C ALA A 3 12.73 -0.36 1.01
N TRP A 4 11.76 0.05 1.85
CA TRP A 4 10.53 -0.68 2.15
C TRP A 4 9.33 -0.09 1.40
N LEU A 5 9.56 0.88 0.49
CA LEU A 5 8.51 1.58 -0.25
C LEU A 5 7.62 0.63 -1.05
N TRP A 6 8.19 -0.47 -1.57
CA TRP A 6 7.45 -1.52 -2.25
C TRP A 6 6.39 -2.24 -1.39
N LEU A 7 6.50 -2.21 -0.06
CA LEU A 7 5.48 -2.79 0.83
C LEU A 7 4.19 -1.96 0.84
N VAL A 8 4.25 -0.66 0.53
CA VAL A 8 3.07 0.23 0.53
C VAL A 8 1.97 -0.32 -0.39
N PRO A 9 2.22 -0.62 -1.68
CA PRO A 9 1.22 -1.27 -2.53
C PRO A 9 1.05 -2.77 -2.28
N VAL A 10 2.11 -3.47 -1.84
CA VAL A 10 2.06 -4.94 -1.69
C VAL A 10 1.21 -5.39 -0.50
N LEU A 11 1.24 -4.67 0.62
CA LEU A 11 0.43 -5.02 1.81
C LEU A 11 -1.09 -5.05 1.53
N PRO A 12 -1.73 -4.00 0.98
CA PRO A 12 -3.15 -4.03 0.66
C PRO A 12 -3.46 -5.03 -0.46
N LEU A 13 -2.56 -5.22 -1.43
CA LEU A 13 -2.72 -6.24 -2.46
C LEU A 13 -2.72 -7.65 -1.87
N ALA A 14 -1.78 -7.96 -0.96
CA ALA A 14 -1.73 -9.23 -0.27
C ALA A 14 -2.97 -9.44 0.60
N GLY A 15 -3.44 -8.41 1.31
CA GLY A 15 -4.69 -8.45 2.05
C GLY A 15 -5.89 -8.77 1.16
N ALA A 16 -6.01 -8.11 0.01
CA ALA A 16 -7.06 -8.37 -0.96
C ALA A 16 -7.00 -9.79 -1.53
N LEU A 17 -5.80 -10.28 -1.89
CA LEU A 17 -5.62 -11.65 -2.40
C LEU A 17 -5.96 -12.71 -1.34
N LEU A 18 -5.57 -12.47 -0.08
CA LEU A 18 -5.92 -13.37 1.03
C LEU A 18 -7.43 -13.43 1.23
N LEU A 19 -8.11 -12.28 1.26
CA LEU A 19 -9.57 -12.22 1.38
C LEU A 19 -10.29 -12.86 0.21
N LEU A 20 -9.77 -12.67 -1.01
CA LEU A 20 -10.32 -13.32 -2.21
C LEU A 20 -10.17 -14.84 -2.14
N ALA A 21 -9.00 -15.34 -1.72
CA ALA A 21 -8.74 -16.77 -1.59
C ALA A 21 -9.61 -17.44 -0.50
N THR A 22 -10.00 -16.70 0.54
CA THR A 22 -10.80 -17.23 1.65
C THR A 22 -12.25 -16.73 1.68
N ALA A 23 -12.74 -16.11 0.60
CA ALA A 23 -14.01 -15.39 0.55
C ALA A 23 -15.20 -16.17 1.15
N GLN A 24 -15.32 -17.46 0.85
CA GLN A 24 -16.43 -18.32 1.30
C GLN A 24 -16.29 -18.87 2.73
N ARG A 25 -15.19 -18.55 3.44
CA ARG A 25 -14.85 -19.14 4.75
C ARG A 25 -14.63 -18.09 5.84
N ASN A 26 -14.68 -16.80 5.51
CA ASN A 26 -14.31 -15.75 6.45
C ASN A 26 -15.50 -15.30 7.30
N SER A 27 -15.25 -15.12 8.59
CA SER A 27 -16.17 -14.36 9.45
C SER A 27 -16.02 -12.87 9.19
N HIS A 28 -17.06 -12.07 9.47
CA HIS A 28 -17.01 -10.61 9.38
C HIS A 28 -15.83 -10.01 10.17
N ARG A 29 -15.50 -10.59 11.35
CA ARG A 29 -14.35 -10.15 12.16
C ARG A 29 -13.02 -10.37 11.45
N THR A 30 -12.84 -11.53 10.82
CA THR A 30 -11.61 -11.87 10.08
C THR A 30 -11.44 -10.97 8.86
N THR A 31 -12.53 -10.75 8.11
CA THR A 31 -12.52 -9.86 6.94
C THR A 31 -12.14 -8.43 7.31
N SER A 32 -12.77 -7.87 8.35
CA SER A 32 -12.45 -6.53 8.84
C SER A 32 -11.00 -6.45 9.34
N ALA A 33 -10.53 -7.44 10.10
CA ALA A 33 -9.17 -7.43 10.64
C ALA A 33 -8.10 -7.48 9.53
N ILE A 34 -8.27 -8.32 8.51
CA ILE A 34 -7.32 -8.42 7.40
C ILE A 34 -7.37 -7.16 6.52
N GLY A 35 -8.57 -6.69 6.15
CA GLY A 35 -8.72 -5.51 5.30
C GLY A 35 -8.12 -4.27 5.95
N VAL A 36 -8.59 -3.93 7.14
CA VAL A 36 -8.12 -2.75 7.89
C VAL A 36 -6.65 -2.91 8.29
N GLY A 37 -6.24 -4.10 8.72
CA GLY A 37 -4.87 -4.40 9.11
C GLY A 37 -3.89 -4.20 7.96
N SER A 38 -4.20 -4.71 6.76
CA SER A 38 -3.34 -4.58 5.58
C SER A 38 -3.13 -3.12 5.16
N VAL A 39 -4.20 -2.33 5.10
CA VAL A 39 -4.15 -0.91 4.73
C VAL A 39 -3.53 -0.07 5.85
N GLY A 40 -3.79 -0.40 7.12
CA GLY A 40 -3.17 0.26 8.28
C GLY A 40 -1.65 0.04 8.34
N LEU A 41 -1.18 -1.20 8.09
CA LEU A 41 0.25 -1.47 7.99
C LEU A 41 0.88 -0.71 6.81
N SER A 42 0.19 -0.63 5.67
CA SER A 42 0.64 0.17 4.52
C SER A 42 0.78 1.65 4.87
N LEU A 43 -0.18 2.23 5.60
CA LEU A 43 -0.11 3.60 6.11
C LEU A 43 1.10 3.79 7.04
N LEU A 44 1.37 2.87 7.96
CA LEU A 44 2.53 2.96 8.84
C LEU A 44 3.86 2.97 8.05
N VAL A 45 3.99 2.09 7.05
CA VAL A 45 5.16 2.07 6.16
C VAL A 45 5.26 3.36 5.35
N ALA A 46 4.15 3.88 4.85
CA ALA A 46 4.12 5.15 4.12
C ALA A 46 4.57 6.33 5.00
N LEU A 47 4.03 6.47 6.22
CA LEU A 47 4.43 7.51 7.16
C LEU A 47 5.92 7.44 7.51
N ALA A 48 6.42 6.22 7.72
CA ALA A 48 7.83 5.93 7.91
C ALA A 48 8.72 6.38 6.74
N ALA A 49 8.32 6.06 5.50
CA ALA A 49 9.04 6.46 4.29
C ALA A 49 9.00 7.99 4.10
N LEU A 50 7.86 8.63 4.37
CA LEU A 50 7.67 10.08 4.27
C LEU A 50 8.49 10.84 5.32
N ALA A 51 8.55 10.35 6.55
CA ALA A 51 9.38 10.92 7.61
C ALA A 51 10.87 10.90 7.20
N GLN A 52 11.34 9.78 6.64
CA GLN A 52 12.70 9.69 6.12
C GLN A 52 12.94 10.63 4.92
N PHE A 53 12.00 10.69 3.98
CA PHE A 53 12.08 11.60 2.82
C PHE A 53 12.16 13.07 3.25
N TRP A 54 11.45 13.45 4.31
CA TRP A 54 11.54 14.80 4.88
C TRP A 54 12.91 15.06 5.53
N ALA A 55 13.42 14.08 6.27
CA ALA A 55 14.73 14.17 6.93
C ALA A 55 15.91 14.25 5.94
N THR A 56 15.78 13.70 4.73
CA THR A 56 16.81 13.78 3.67
C THR A 56 16.69 15.03 2.80
N GLY A 57 15.94 16.05 3.25
CA GLY A 57 15.77 17.30 2.51
C GLY A 57 14.90 17.16 1.26
N ARG A 58 13.98 16.17 1.24
CA ARG A 58 13.07 15.90 0.11
C ARG A 58 13.79 15.54 -1.19
N THR A 59 14.98 14.94 -1.06
CA THR A 59 15.75 14.42 -2.19
C THR A 59 14.98 13.28 -2.87
N PRO A 60 14.72 13.35 -4.18
CA PRO A 60 14.01 12.29 -4.89
C PRO A 60 14.71 10.94 -4.73
N PHE A 61 13.95 9.91 -4.42
CA PHE A 61 14.44 8.55 -4.23
C PHE A 61 13.81 7.63 -5.26
N THR A 62 14.61 6.78 -5.91
CA THR A 62 14.11 5.78 -6.86
C THR A 62 14.54 4.39 -6.41
N GLN A 63 13.57 3.50 -6.20
CA GLN A 63 13.77 2.10 -5.90
C GLN A 63 13.48 1.27 -7.16
N THR A 64 14.52 0.81 -7.83
CA THR A 64 14.39 -0.17 -8.91
C THR A 64 14.12 -1.55 -8.32
N LEU A 65 13.05 -2.21 -8.76
CA LEU A 65 12.68 -3.54 -8.28
C LEU A 65 13.31 -4.62 -9.16
N PHE A 66 13.04 -4.58 -10.46
CA PHE A 66 13.62 -5.46 -11.47
C PHE A 66 13.39 -4.89 -12.87
N ARG A 67 14.08 -5.45 -13.87
CA ARG A 67 13.88 -5.11 -15.28
C ARG A 67 12.63 -5.79 -15.80
N TRP A 68 11.63 -5.03 -16.22
CA TRP A 68 10.36 -5.57 -16.70
C TRP A 68 10.43 -6.00 -18.16
N ILE A 69 11.00 -5.16 -19.03
CA ILE A 69 11.11 -5.43 -20.46
C ILE A 69 12.56 -5.18 -20.90
N ALA A 70 13.13 -6.15 -21.61
CA ALA A 70 14.41 -6.03 -22.29
C ALA A 70 14.24 -6.56 -23.72
N ALA A 71 14.31 -5.67 -24.71
CA ALA A 71 14.12 -6.02 -26.12
C ALA A 71 15.08 -5.21 -26.99
N GLY A 72 16.19 -5.83 -27.41
CA GLY A 72 17.27 -5.12 -28.10
C GLY A 72 17.82 -3.99 -27.23
N ASP A 73 17.76 -2.76 -27.74
CA ASP A 73 18.19 -1.55 -27.03
C ASP A 73 17.12 -0.99 -26.06
N LEU A 74 15.88 -1.50 -26.10
CA LEU A 74 14.82 -1.08 -25.18
C LEU A 74 14.98 -1.79 -23.83
N SER A 75 15.24 -1.02 -22.78
CA SER A 75 15.26 -1.50 -21.39
C SER A 75 14.27 -0.68 -20.56
N ILE A 76 13.23 -1.33 -20.04
CA ILE A 76 12.22 -0.72 -19.16
C ILE A 76 12.33 -1.38 -17.79
N ASP A 77 12.68 -0.57 -16.80
CA ASP A 77 12.75 -1.01 -15.41
C ASP A 77 11.42 -0.76 -14.70
N TRP A 78 11.00 -1.74 -13.88
CA TRP A 78 9.93 -1.50 -12.92
C TRP A 78 10.55 -0.87 -11.67
N ALA A 79 10.32 0.42 -11.49
CA ALA A 79 10.86 1.20 -10.38
C ALA A 79 9.77 2.03 -9.70
N LEU A 80 9.95 2.26 -8.40
CA LEU A 80 9.13 3.14 -7.59
C LEU A 80 9.91 4.43 -7.34
N ARG A 81 9.34 5.56 -7.77
CA ARG A 81 9.94 6.88 -7.55
C ARG A 81 9.15 7.64 -6.49
N LEU A 82 9.86 8.09 -5.48
CA LEU A 82 9.36 8.97 -4.43
C LEU A 82 9.96 10.36 -4.61
N ASP A 83 9.14 11.28 -5.11
CA ASP A 83 9.44 12.71 -5.16
C ASP A 83 8.38 13.50 -4.39
N ALA A 84 8.45 14.84 -4.44
CA ALA A 84 7.54 15.70 -3.71
C ALA A 84 6.07 15.47 -4.07
N LEU A 85 5.75 15.21 -5.34
CA LEU A 85 4.38 14.97 -5.77
C LEU A 85 3.92 13.59 -5.31
N SER A 86 4.72 12.55 -5.55
CA SER A 86 4.39 11.18 -5.12
C SER A 86 4.28 11.08 -3.60
N ALA A 87 5.08 11.83 -2.84
CA ALA A 87 5.01 11.87 -1.38
C ALA A 87 3.63 12.34 -0.88
N VAL A 88 3.08 13.41 -1.46
CA VAL A 88 1.74 13.89 -1.14
C VAL A 88 0.69 12.85 -1.51
N MET A 89 0.80 12.26 -2.70
CA MET A 89 -0.17 11.25 -3.16
C MET A 89 -0.15 9.99 -2.30
N VAL A 90 1.02 9.49 -1.92
CA VAL A 90 1.16 8.31 -1.05
C VAL A 90 0.53 8.58 0.32
N PHE A 91 0.75 9.77 0.90
CA PHE A 91 0.11 10.15 2.16
C PHE A 91 -1.41 10.15 2.04
N PHE A 92 -1.96 10.84 1.04
CA PHE A 92 -3.40 10.96 0.86
C PHE A 92 -4.06 9.60 0.60
N VAL A 93 -3.51 8.80 -0.31
CA VAL A 93 -4.07 7.49 -0.67
C VAL A 93 -4.06 6.54 0.52
N THR A 94 -2.96 6.46 1.26
CA THR A 94 -2.87 5.54 2.40
C THR A 94 -3.70 6.00 3.60
N LEU A 95 -3.74 7.30 3.88
CA LEU A 95 -4.53 7.84 5.00
C LEU A 95 -6.02 7.74 4.72
N VAL A 96 -6.49 8.28 3.60
CA VAL A 96 -7.92 8.26 3.24
C VAL A 96 -8.37 6.82 3.00
N GLY A 97 -7.55 6.00 2.35
CA GLY A 97 -7.83 4.57 2.16
C GLY A 97 -8.00 3.83 3.49
N PHE A 98 -7.16 4.11 4.49
CA PHE A 98 -7.31 3.54 5.83
C PHE A 98 -8.60 3.99 6.51
N LEU A 99 -8.92 5.29 6.46
CA LEU A 99 -10.16 5.81 7.05
C LEU A 99 -11.41 5.20 6.41
N ILE A 100 -11.41 5.01 5.09
CA ILE A 100 -12.50 4.33 4.37
C ILE A 100 -12.66 2.88 4.87
N HIS A 101 -11.57 2.14 5.06
CA HIS A 101 -11.62 0.77 5.58
C HIS A 101 -12.11 0.71 7.04
N VAL A 102 -11.73 1.67 7.88
CA VAL A 102 -12.24 1.76 9.25
C VAL A 102 -13.74 2.07 9.24
N TYR A 103 -14.16 3.01 8.41
CA TYR A 103 -15.57 3.37 8.25
C TYR A 103 -16.41 2.19 7.74
N SER A 104 -15.88 1.41 6.81
CA SER A 104 -16.62 0.28 6.21
C SER A 104 -16.96 -0.81 7.22
N ILE A 105 -16.24 -0.94 8.34
CA ILE A 105 -16.58 -1.89 9.42
C ILE A 105 -17.97 -1.61 9.99
N GLY A 106 -18.27 -0.33 10.24
CA GLY A 106 -19.57 0.09 10.76
C GLY A 106 -20.63 0.16 9.67
N TYR A 107 -20.26 0.63 8.49
CA TYR A 107 -21.19 0.79 7.37
C TYR A 107 -21.72 -0.56 6.84
N MET A 108 -20.88 -1.59 6.78
CA MET A 108 -21.25 -2.95 6.34
C MET A 108 -21.78 -3.83 7.48
N HIS A 109 -21.92 -3.27 8.69
CA HIS A 109 -22.37 -4.04 9.83
C HIS A 109 -23.81 -4.52 9.62
N GLY A 110 -24.01 -5.84 9.72
CA GLY A 110 -25.33 -6.46 9.55
C GLY A 110 -25.63 -6.92 8.12
N GLU A 111 -24.73 -6.70 7.17
CA GLU A 111 -24.80 -7.37 5.88
C GLU A 111 -24.33 -8.84 6.01
N SER A 112 -24.93 -9.72 5.20
CA SER A 112 -24.48 -11.11 5.11
C SER A 112 -23.10 -11.16 4.46
N ALA A 113 -22.20 -11.93 5.05
CA ALA A 113 -20.86 -12.20 4.50
C ALA A 113 -20.92 -12.98 3.18
#